data_AF-A0A8I7B9J2-F1
#
_entry.id   AF-A0A8I7B9J2-F1
#
_cell.length_a   1.000
_cell.length_b   1.000
_cell.length_c   1.000
_cell.angle_alpha   90.00
_cell.angle_beta   90.00
_cell.angle_gamma   90.00
#
_symmetry.space_group_name_H-M   'P 1'
#
loop_
_entity.id
_entity.type
_entity.pdbx_description
1 polymer ?
#
loop_
_entity_poly.entity_id
_entity_poly.type
_entity_poly.pdbx_seq_one_letter_code
_entity_poly.pdbx_strand_id
1 'polypeptide(L)' 'MEQFHHGQHVRLRSRELGTYLHAEEDGRGVSLHHRRVSMNAAWAVHVYQPPPLAGAVPAPPQCRLR' A
#
# COMPACT_ATOMS: atom_id res chain seq x y z
N MET A 1 0.06 7.15 15.64
CA MET A 1 -0.37 6.71 14.30
C MET A 1 -0.19 5.20 14.27
N GLU A 2 -1.22 4.46 13.85
CA GLU A 2 -1.13 3.01 13.66
C GLU A 2 -0.09 2.72 12.57
N GLN A 3 0.98 1.99 12.91
CA GLN A 3 2.00 1.61 11.96
C GLN A 3 1.53 0.36 11.23
N PHE A 4 1.44 0.43 9.90
CA PHE A 4 1.06 -0.73 9.11
C PHE A 4 2.11 -1.83 9.27
N HIS A 5 1.66 -3.06 9.53
CA HIS A 5 2.55 -4.20 9.64
C HIS A 5 2.90 -4.74 8.26
N HIS A 6 4.11 -5.28 8.13
CA HIS A 6 4.49 -6.03 6.94
C HIS A 6 3.55 -7.24 6.76
N GLY A 7 3.02 -7.42 5.55
CA GLY A 7 2.03 -8.45 5.23
C GLY A 7 0.59 -8.09 5.61
N GLN A 8 0.35 -6.90 6.16
CA GLN A 8 -1.01 -6.44 6.45
C GLN A 8 -1.75 -6.14 5.15
N HIS A 9 -3.00 -6.60 5.04
CA HIS A 9 -3.85 -6.25 3.91
C HIS A 9 -4.62 -4.97 4.20
N VAL A 10 -4.48 -3.97 3.34
CA VAL A 10 -5.15 -2.67 3.43
C VAL A 10 -5.94 -2.37 2.17
N ARG A 11 -6.90 -1.44 2.27
CA ARG A 11 -7.64 -0.92 1.12
C ARG A 11 -7.41 0.58 1.03
N LEU A 12 -6.89 1.06 -0.09
CA LEU A 12 -6.71 2.49 -0.29
C LEU A 12 -7.98 3.11 -0.84
N ARG A 13 -8.40 4.20 -0.21
CA ARG A 13 -9.52 5.02 -0.64
C ARG A 13 -9.01 6.40 -1.02
N SER A 14 -9.29 6.83 -2.24
CA SER A 14 -9.13 8.22 -2.64
C SER A 14 -10.14 9.07 -1.87
N ARG A 15 -9.64 10.05 -1.10
CA ARG A 15 -10.50 10.96 -0.32
C ARG A 15 -11.26 11.92 -1.23
N GLU A 16 -10.67 12.31 -2.35
CA GLU A 16 -11.25 13.26 -3.31
C GLU A 16 -12.39 12.64 -4.11
N LEU A 17 -12.18 11.42 -4.62
CA LEU A 17 -13.13 10.75 -5.51
C LEU A 17 -14.05 9.76 -4.80
N GLY A 18 -13.77 9.45 -3.53
CA GLY A 18 -14.49 8.41 -2.77
C GLY A 18 -14.28 6.99 -3.30
N THR A 19 -13.42 6.81 -4.29
CA THR A 19 -13.12 5.53 -4.96
C THR A 19 -12.03 4.76 -4.24
N TYR A 20 -11.93 3.47 -4.55
CA TYR A 20 -10.92 2.56 -4.04
C TYR A 20 -9.90 2.24 -5.13
N LEU A 21 -8.64 2.05 -4.73
CA LEU A 21 -7.58 1.58 -5.63
C LEU A 21 -7.74 0.08 -5.86
N HIS A 22 -7.85 -0.33 -7.12
CA HIS A 22 -7.94 -1.72 -7.55
C HIS A 22 -6.74 -2.07 -8.40
N ALA A 23 -6.15 -3.25 -8.15
CA ALA A 23 -5.20 -3.85 -9.06
C ALA A 23 -5.93 -4.29 -10.34
N GLU A 24 -5.36 -3.97 -11.50
CA GLU A 24 -5.85 -4.53 -12.75
C GLU A 24 -5.54 -6.03 -12.81
N GLU A 25 -6.34 -6.76 -13.60
CA GLU A 25 -6.25 -8.22 -13.71
C GLU A 25 -4.91 -8.68 -14.31
N ASP A 26 -4.29 -7.80 -15.12
CA ASP A 26 -2.96 -8.01 -15.69
C ASP A 26 -1.81 -7.80 -14.67
N GLY A 27 -2.12 -7.32 -13.46
CA GLY A 27 -1.16 -7.07 -12.39
C GLY A 27 -0.12 -5.99 -12.70
N ARG A 28 -0.31 -5.22 -13.78
CA ARG A 28 0.60 -4.14 -14.20
C ARG A 28 0.04 -2.77 -13.89
N GLY A 29 -1.27 -2.62 -13.92
CA GLY A 29 -1.98 -1.37 -13.71
C GLY A 29 -2.69 -1.27 -12.37
N VAL A 30 -3.05 -0.04 -12.02
CA VAL A 30 -4.02 0.24 -10.96
C VAL A 30 -5.10 1.15 -11.51
N SER A 31 -6.36 0.79 -11.25
CA SER A 31 -7.51 1.64 -11.61
C SER A 31 -8.25 2.08 -10.36
N LEU A 32 -8.98 3.19 -10.46
CA LEU A 32 -9.84 3.67 -9.38
C LEU A 32 -11.28 3.22 -9.62
N HIS A 33 -11.86 2.51 -8.65
CA HIS A 33 -13.22 1.99 -8.76
C HIS A 33 -14.08 2.37 -7.56
N HIS A 34 -15.35 2.68 -7.79
CA HIS A 34 -16.28 3.03 -6.71
C HIS A 34 -16.68 1.83 -5.82
N ARG A 35 -16.42 0.60 -6.27
CA ARG A 35 -16.85 -0.62 -5.58
C ARG A 35 -15.80 -1.09 -4.58
N ARG A 36 -16.21 -1.31 -3.32
CA ARG A 36 -15.35 -1.81 -2.23
C ARG A 36 -15.14 -3.33 -2.26
N VAL A 37 -15.93 -4.07 -3.06
CA VAL A 37 -16.18 -5.51 -2.86
C VAL A 37 -15.23 -6.45 -3.63
N SER A 38 -14.32 -5.92 -4.45
CA SER A 38 -13.38 -6.76 -5.19
C SER A 38 -12.17 -7.16 -4.33
N MET A 39 -11.68 -8.40 -4.49
CA MET A 39 -10.41 -8.82 -3.91
C MET A 39 -9.24 -7.98 -4.43
N ASN A 40 -9.33 -7.47 -5.67
CA ASN A 40 -8.34 -6.60 -6.28
C ASN A 40 -8.17 -5.25 -5.56
N ALA A 41 -9.09 -4.90 -4.64
CA ALA A 41 -8.96 -3.71 -3.81
C ALA A 41 -8.12 -3.93 -2.55
N ALA A 42 -7.73 -5.17 -2.26
CA ALA A 42 -6.89 -5.53 -1.12
C ALA A 42 -5.42 -5.51 -1.53
N TRP A 43 -4.62 -4.76 -0.77
CA TRP A 43 -3.21 -4.53 -1.01
C TRP A 43 -2.40 -5.05 0.17
N ALA A 44 -1.39 -5.88 -0.09
CA ALA A 44 -0.44 -6.29 0.91
C ALA A 44 0.59 -5.19 1.14
N VAL A 45 0.71 -4.73 2.38
CA VAL A 45 1.72 -3.76 2.78
C VAL A 45 3.06 -4.47 2.92
N HIS A 46 4.01 -4.08 2.09
CA HIS A 46 5.39 -4.52 2.18
C HIS A 46 6.23 -3.35 2.72
N VAL A 47 6.50 -3.39 4.02
CA VAL A 47 7.38 -2.41 4.67
C VAL A 47 8.82 -2.85 4.45
N TYR A 48 9.62 -1.99 3.81
CA TYR A 48 11.06 -2.12 3.66
C TYR A 48 11.73 -1.11 4.60
N GLN A 49 12.42 -1.64 5.60
CA GLN A 49 13.28 -0.83 6.46
C GLN A 49 14.73 -1.14 6.08
N PRO A 50 15.44 -0.22 5.40
CA PRO A 50 16.86 -0.41 5.15
C PRO A 50 17.60 -0.49 6.50
N PRO A 51 18.62 -1.35 6.63
CA PRO A 51 19.39 -1.44 7.86
C PRO A 51 20.02 -0.07 8.16
N PRO A 52 20.04 0.35 9.44
CA PRO A 52 20.66 1.61 9.81
C PRO A 52 22.16 1.52 9.50
N LEU A 53 22.62 2.37 8.59
CA LEU A 53 24.04 2.57 8.36
C LEU A 53 24.60 3.24 9.63
N ALA A 54 25.68 2.69 10.18
CA ALA A 54 26.29 3.20 11.42
C ALA A 54 26.60 4.70 11.29
N GLY A 55 25.97 5.53 12.13
CA GLY A 55 26.15 6.99 12.13
C GLY A 55 25.23 7.79 11.20
N ALA A 56 24.34 7.15 10.43
CA ALA A 56 23.36 7.83 9.58
C ALA A 56 21.98 7.91 10.26
N VAL A 57 21.24 8.99 10.00
CA VAL A 57 19.82 9.09 10.39
C VAL A 57 19.05 7.97 9.69
N PRO A 58 18.25 7.17 10.41
CA PRO A 58 17.47 6.10 9.79
C PRO A 58 16.53 6.71 8.74
N ALA A 59 16.64 6.22 7.51
CA ALA A 59 15.72 6.61 6.44
C ALA A 59 14.29 6.22 6.83
N PRO A 60 13.27 7.03 6.46
CA PRO A 60 11.89 6.66 6.72
C PRO A 60 11.58 5.30 6.09
N PRO A 61 10.82 4.43 6.78
CA PRO A 61 10.45 3.13 6.25
C PRO A 61 9.72 3.32 4.91
N GLN A 62 10.18 2.61 3.88
CA GLN A 62 9.53 2.64 2.58
C GLN A 62 8.42 1.59 2.57
N CYS A 63 7.18 2.01 2.37
CA CYS A 63 6.03 1.12 2.25
C CYS A 63 5.70 0.94 0.78
N ARG A 64 5.77 -0.29 0.30
CA ARG A 64 5.30 -0.68 -1.04
C ARG A 64 4.01 -1.48 -0.89
N LEU A 65 3.05 -1.22 -1.75
CA LEU A 65 1.80 -1.98 -1.83
C LEU A 65 1.93 -3.00 -2.96
N ARG A 66 1.50 -4.24 -2.70
CA ARG A 66 1.42 -5.31 -3.68
C ARG A 66 0.01 -5.84 -3.80
#